data_AF-A0A0M3KDB9-F1
#
_entry.id   AF-A0A0M3KDB9-F1
#
_cell.length_a   1.000
_cell.length_b   1.000
_cell.length_c   1.000
_cell.angle_alpha   90.00
_cell.angle_beta   90.00
_cell.angle_gamma   90.00
#
_symmetry.space_group_name_H-M   'P 1'
#
loop_
_entity.id
_entity.type
_entity.pdbx_description
1 polymer ?
#
loop_
_entity_poly.entity_id
_entity_poly.type
_entity_poly.pdbx_seq_one_letter_code
_entity_poly.pdbx_strand_id
1 'polypeptide(L)'
;GSIISTRCTETYKETSRLESIFGIPLWYSSYSPRSVIQHRANALSSGECWAFRGKGYLTIKLSTPIHVTEVSYEHLRHELHPDGVMRSAPKQFQIWAFQALNDFDSKILLGEYQFDHNGDALQFFKVEHEPPIVTPILELVVLSNWGADYTCLYRFRVHGHKPGKSFRDLNEDDALLVDHKISDEFVRGTQPGNKQTAGG
;
A
#
# COMPACT_ATOMS: atom_id res chain seq x y z
N GLY A 1 0.57 8.93 0.19
CA GLY A 1 2.00 9.06 -0.15
C GLY A 1 2.17 9.58 -1.56
N SER A 2 3.39 9.60 -2.08
CA SER A 2 3.74 10.08 -3.43
C SER A 2 4.78 9.18 -4.08
N ILE A 3 4.74 9.04 -5.41
CA ILE A 3 5.83 8.41 -6.16
C ILE A 3 7.01 9.37 -6.22
N ILE A 4 8.17 8.91 -5.77
CA ILE A 4 9.40 9.72 -5.70
C ILE A 4 10.43 9.31 -6.73
N SER A 5 10.39 8.06 -7.22
CA SER A 5 11.26 7.58 -8.28
C SER A 5 10.70 6.30 -8.88
N THR A 6 11.06 6.01 -10.12
CA THR A 6 10.84 4.70 -10.76
C THR A 6 12.17 4.03 -11.13
N ARG A 7 13.30 4.55 -10.63
CA ARG A 7 14.67 4.11 -10.96
C ARG A 7 14.86 3.72 -12.42
N CYS A 8 14.53 4.65 -13.32
CA CYS A 8 14.64 4.49 -14.78
C CYS A 8 13.74 3.41 -15.40
N THR A 9 12.71 2.92 -14.69
CA THR A 9 11.69 2.05 -15.29
C THR A 9 10.97 2.83 -16.38
N GLU A 10 11.19 2.44 -17.62
CA GLU A 10 10.56 3.06 -18.78
C GLU A 10 9.11 2.59 -18.89
N THR A 11 8.21 3.57 -18.99
CA THR A 11 6.78 3.28 -19.19
C THR A 11 6.58 2.72 -20.59
N TYR A 12 5.92 1.57 -20.67
CA TYR A 12 5.60 0.93 -21.93
C TYR A 12 4.47 1.68 -22.65
N LYS A 13 4.71 2.05 -23.92
CA LYS A 13 3.81 2.93 -24.71
C LYS A 13 3.21 2.30 -25.96
N GLU A 14 3.72 1.16 -26.43
CA GLU A 14 3.34 0.59 -27.74
C GLU A 14 1.90 0.01 -27.77
N THR A 15 1.24 -0.16 -26.62
CA THR A 15 -0.18 -0.58 -26.52
C THR A 15 -0.98 0.35 -25.62
N SER A 16 -0.86 1.65 -25.84
CA SER A 16 -1.61 2.68 -25.11
C SER A 16 -3.11 2.59 -25.44
N ARG A 17 -3.98 2.92 -24.46
CA ARG A 17 -5.44 2.90 -24.65
C ARG A 17 -5.80 3.94 -25.73
N LEU A 18 -6.51 3.50 -26.77
CA LEU A 18 -7.01 4.41 -27.81
C LEU A 18 -8.30 5.07 -27.34
N GLU A 19 -8.25 6.37 -27.07
CA GLU A 19 -9.46 7.16 -26.85
C GLU A 19 -10.06 7.51 -28.22
N SER A 20 -11.35 7.23 -28.41
CA SER A 20 -12.06 7.53 -29.65
C SER A 20 -13.40 8.19 -29.39
N ILE A 21 -13.80 9.08 -30.30
CA ILE A 21 -15.16 9.64 -30.37
C ILE A 21 -15.76 9.18 -31.70
N PHE A 22 -16.93 8.54 -31.67
CA PHE A 22 -17.58 7.94 -32.83
C PHE A 22 -16.68 7.01 -33.67
N GLY A 23 -15.78 6.27 -33.02
CA GLY A 23 -14.83 5.36 -33.70
C GLY A 23 -13.64 6.04 -34.36
N ILE A 24 -13.51 7.38 -34.22
CA ILE A 24 -12.34 8.12 -34.71
C ILE A 24 -11.27 8.17 -33.60
N PRO A 25 -10.05 7.66 -33.84
CA PRO A 25 -8.96 7.72 -32.88
C PRO A 25 -8.54 9.16 -32.61
N LEU A 26 -8.58 9.60 -31.35
CA LEU A 26 -8.18 10.96 -30.97
C LEU A 26 -6.77 11.02 -30.40
N TRP A 27 -6.49 10.21 -29.38
CA TRP A 27 -5.16 10.10 -28.79
C TRP A 27 -4.98 8.75 -28.09
N TYR A 28 -3.71 8.42 -27.88
CA TYR A 28 -3.28 7.26 -27.14
C TYR A 28 -2.92 7.65 -25.69
N SER A 29 -3.52 6.99 -24.70
CA SER A 29 -3.28 7.25 -23.28
C SER A 29 -2.38 6.18 -22.65
N SER A 30 -1.41 6.60 -21.86
CA SER A 30 -0.61 5.74 -20.99
C SER A 30 -0.68 6.27 -19.56
N TYR A 31 -0.81 5.35 -18.59
CA TYR A 31 -0.94 5.75 -17.19
C TYR A 31 0.43 5.93 -16.56
N SER A 32 0.60 7.05 -15.85
CA SER A 32 1.83 7.31 -15.10
C SER A 32 1.92 6.39 -13.87
N PRO A 33 3.14 6.11 -13.34
CA PRO A 33 3.33 5.33 -12.12
C PRO A 33 2.53 5.81 -10.89
N ARG A 34 2.06 7.07 -10.90
CA ARG A 34 1.18 7.60 -9.84
C ARG A 34 -0.17 6.90 -9.76
N SER A 35 -0.66 6.28 -10.83
CA SER A 35 -1.94 5.54 -10.80
C SER A 35 -1.90 4.41 -9.78
N VAL A 36 -0.73 3.78 -9.59
CA VAL A 36 -0.54 2.62 -8.71
C VAL A 36 -0.87 2.90 -7.25
N ILE A 37 -0.70 4.14 -6.79
CA ILE A 37 -0.95 4.54 -5.39
C ILE A 37 -2.21 5.39 -5.20
N GLN A 38 -2.93 5.72 -6.29
CA GLN A 38 -4.09 6.59 -6.25
C GLN A 38 -5.39 5.78 -6.16
N HIS A 39 -6.30 6.21 -5.29
CA HIS A 39 -7.67 5.70 -5.28
C HIS A 39 -8.48 6.43 -6.36
N ARG A 40 -8.61 5.85 -7.55
CA ARG A 40 -9.51 6.36 -8.60
C ARG A 40 -10.80 5.54 -8.62
N ALA A 41 -11.93 6.20 -8.88
CA ALA A 41 -13.24 5.54 -8.97
C ALA A 41 -13.25 4.39 -10.00
N ASN A 42 -12.41 4.50 -11.04
CA ASN A 42 -12.27 3.52 -12.11
C ASN A 42 -10.92 2.77 -12.09
N ALA A 43 -10.14 2.84 -11.00
CA ALA A 43 -8.75 2.34 -10.93
C ALA A 43 -8.57 0.86 -11.30
N LEU A 44 -9.65 0.08 -11.37
CA LEU A 44 -9.67 -1.34 -11.74
C LEU A 44 -10.42 -1.58 -13.05
N SER A 45 -10.48 -0.57 -13.93
CA SER A 45 -11.03 -0.72 -15.27
C SER A 45 -9.95 -1.24 -16.20
N SER A 46 -10.34 -2.07 -17.17
CA SER A 46 -9.41 -2.64 -18.14
C SER A 46 -8.63 -1.53 -18.86
N GLY A 47 -7.29 -1.61 -18.78
CA GLY A 47 -6.38 -0.66 -19.41
C GLY A 47 -5.96 0.55 -18.55
N GLU A 48 -6.41 0.67 -17.30
CA GLU A 48 -6.04 1.79 -16.40
C GLU A 48 -4.80 1.53 -15.51
N CYS A 49 -3.83 0.76 -15.99
CA CYS A 49 -2.63 0.38 -15.23
C CYS A 49 -1.36 1.08 -15.70
N TRP A 50 -0.39 1.22 -14.79
CA TRP A 50 0.96 1.62 -15.20
C TRP A 50 1.70 0.42 -15.80
N ALA A 51 2.02 0.51 -17.09
CA ALA A 51 2.71 -0.55 -17.83
C ALA A 51 4.21 -0.28 -17.98
N PHE A 52 5.04 -1.32 -17.87
CA PHE A 52 6.48 -1.27 -18.15
C PHE A 52 6.98 -2.62 -18.72
N ARG A 53 8.15 -2.60 -19.37
CA ARG A 53 8.79 -3.82 -19.89
C ARG A 53 9.83 -4.36 -18.90
N GLY A 54 9.97 -5.68 -18.84
CA GLY A 54 10.99 -6.35 -18.03
C GLY A 54 10.82 -6.11 -16.53
N LYS A 55 11.95 -5.91 -15.83
CA LYS A 55 11.97 -5.61 -14.40
C LYS A 55 11.57 -4.15 -14.15
N GLY A 56 10.69 -3.93 -13.19
CA GLY A 56 10.18 -2.60 -12.84
C GLY A 56 10.47 -2.24 -11.40
N TYR A 57 10.68 -0.94 -11.16
CA TYR A 57 10.98 -0.36 -9.87
C TYR A 57 10.01 0.79 -9.61
N LEU A 58 9.36 0.77 -8.44
CA LEU A 58 8.43 1.80 -8.02
C LEU A 58 8.76 2.24 -6.59
N THR A 59 9.35 3.42 -6.45
CA THR A 59 9.70 3.99 -5.15
C THR A 59 8.61 4.95 -4.68
N ILE A 60 8.10 4.69 -3.47
CA ILE A 60 6.95 5.34 -2.86
C ILE A 60 7.39 5.99 -1.55
N LYS A 61 7.23 7.31 -1.45
CA LYS A 61 7.26 8.00 -0.15
C LYS A 61 5.90 7.89 0.51
N LEU A 62 5.86 7.35 1.72
CA LEU A 62 4.64 7.28 2.50
C LEU A 62 4.19 8.68 2.93
N SER A 63 2.89 8.85 3.18
CA SER A 63 2.36 10.14 3.69
C SER A 63 2.88 10.45 5.09
N THR A 64 3.12 9.41 5.88
CA THR A 64 3.69 9.48 7.22
C THR A 64 4.60 8.26 7.41
N PRO A 65 5.74 8.38 8.11
CA PRO A 65 6.53 7.22 8.51
C PRO A 65 5.70 6.28 9.39
N ILE A 66 5.79 4.98 9.13
CA ILE A 66 5.04 3.94 9.86
C ILE A 66 5.90 2.70 10.12
N HIS A 67 5.53 1.89 11.11
CA HIS A 67 5.97 0.51 11.23
C HIS A 67 5.17 -0.33 10.23
N VAL A 68 5.80 -0.68 9.11
CA VAL A 68 5.16 -1.45 8.03
C VAL A 68 4.94 -2.87 8.50
N THR A 69 3.70 -3.36 8.41
CA THR A 69 3.33 -4.72 8.82
C THR A 69 2.88 -5.58 7.65
N GLU A 70 2.33 -4.96 6.61
CA GLU A 70 1.74 -5.66 5.48
C GLU A 70 1.68 -4.74 4.26
N VAL A 71 1.73 -5.34 3.07
CA VAL A 71 1.39 -4.67 1.82
C VAL A 71 0.25 -5.42 1.17
N SER A 72 -0.57 -4.70 0.40
CA SER A 72 -1.58 -5.35 -0.44
C SER A 72 -1.43 -4.91 -1.88
N TYR A 73 -1.58 -5.86 -2.78
CA TYR A 73 -1.60 -5.61 -4.21
C TYR A 73 -2.92 -6.07 -4.81
N GLU A 74 -3.45 -5.25 -5.70
CA GLU A 74 -4.71 -5.50 -6.39
C GLU A 74 -4.50 -5.42 -7.89
N HIS A 75 -4.98 -6.44 -8.60
CA HIS A 75 -5.00 -6.52 -10.05
C HIS A 75 -6.44 -6.55 -10.58
N LEU A 76 -6.61 -6.33 -11.89
CA LEU A 76 -7.89 -6.54 -12.57
C LEU A 76 -8.36 -7.99 -12.39
N ARG A 77 -9.67 -8.22 -12.18
CA ARG A 77 -10.27 -9.56 -12.06
C ARG A 77 -10.19 -10.35 -13.38
N HIS A 78 -10.22 -11.67 -13.28
CA HIS A 78 -9.98 -12.56 -14.42
C HIS A 78 -11.02 -12.38 -15.52
N GLU A 79 -12.26 -12.14 -15.12
CA GLU A 79 -13.42 -12.01 -16.02
C GLU A 79 -13.37 -10.72 -16.86
N LEU A 80 -12.52 -9.76 -16.47
CA LEU A 80 -12.37 -8.47 -17.14
C LEU A 80 -11.17 -8.44 -18.10
N HIS A 81 -10.39 -9.52 -18.17
CA HIS A 81 -9.29 -9.65 -19.11
C HIS A 81 -9.83 -10.00 -20.52
N PRO A 82 -9.39 -9.30 -21.59
CA PRO A 82 -9.87 -9.56 -22.96
C PRO A 82 -9.62 -10.98 -23.46
N ASP A 83 -8.53 -11.60 -23.01
CA ASP A 83 -8.11 -12.97 -23.31
C ASP A 83 -8.49 -13.97 -22.20
N GLY A 84 -9.15 -13.49 -21.14
CA GLY A 84 -9.41 -14.29 -19.94
C GLY A 84 -8.13 -14.83 -19.30
N VAL A 85 -6.97 -14.19 -19.43
CA VAL A 85 -5.74 -14.62 -18.76
C VAL A 85 -4.95 -13.42 -18.25
N MET A 86 -4.61 -13.39 -16.97
CA MET A 86 -3.81 -12.31 -16.36
C MET A 86 -2.30 -12.44 -16.62
N ARG A 87 -1.88 -12.53 -17.88
CA ARG A 87 -0.45 -12.71 -18.22
C ARG A 87 0.43 -11.50 -17.86
N SER A 88 -0.15 -10.30 -17.88
CA SER A 88 0.55 -9.04 -17.59
C SER A 88 0.58 -8.68 -16.10
N ALA A 89 -0.06 -9.47 -15.23
CA ALA A 89 0.03 -9.28 -13.79
C ALA A 89 1.47 -9.53 -13.31
N PRO A 90 1.96 -8.81 -12.28
CA PRO A 90 3.24 -9.13 -11.66
C PRO A 90 3.18 -10.55 -11.11
N LYS A 91 4.28 -11.28 -11.21
CA LYS A 91 4.43 -12.62 -10.65
C LYS A 91 5.27 -12.55 -9.40
N GLN A 92 6.59 -12.48 -9.54
CA GLN A 92 7.50 -12.32 -8.40
C GLN A 92 7.81 -10.85 -8.17
N PHE A 93 7.77 -10.41 -6.92
CA PHE A 93 8.13 -9.06 -6.54
C PHE A 93 8.74 -9.01 -5.14
N GLN A 94 9.55 -7.99 -4.90
CA GLN A 94 10.19 -7.72 -3.62
C GLN A 94 9.76 -6.36 -3.10
N ILE A 95 9.71 -6.25 -1.78
CA ILE A 95 9.43 -4.99 -1.09
C ILE A 95 10.65 -4.60 -0.28
N TRP A 96 11.17 -3.41 -0.53
CA TRP A 96 12.30 -2.84 0.19
C TRP A 96 11.87 -1.61 0.97
N ALA A 97 12.52 -1.35 2.09
CA ALA A 97 12.37 -0.15 2.90
C ALA A 97 13.71 0.57 3.05
N PHE A 98 13.70 1.90 3.12
CA PHE A 98 14.89 2.70 3.41
C PHE A 98 14.52 4.09 3.96
N GLN A 99 15.48 4.76 4.58
CA GLN A 99 15.26 6.02 5.29
C GLN A 99 15.31 7.24 4.37
N ALA A 100 16.18 7.23 3.37
CA ALA A 100 16.32 8.31 2.39
C ALA A 100 16.71 7.79 1.00
N LEU A 101 16.33 8.51 -0.06
CA LEU A 101 16.61 8.12 -1.47
C LEU A 101 18.09 7.90 -1.78
N ASN A 102 18.95 8.59 -1.05
CA ASN A 102 20.40 8.64 -1.20
C ASN A 102 21.11 7.81 -0.13
N ASP A 103 20.36 7.19 0.79
CA ASP A 103 20.87 6.32 1.84
C ASP A 103 20.52 4.86 1.50
N PHE A 104 21.33 4.27 0.62
CA PHE A 104 21.18 2.87 0.25
C PHE A 104 21.68 1.90 1.33
N ASP A 105 22.46 2.38 2.31
CA ASP A 105 22.95 1.56 3.43
C ASP A 105 21.81 1.23 4.41
N SER A 106 20.83 2.13 4.53
CA SER A 106 19.59 1.89 5.28
C SER A 106 18.61 0.93 4.60
N LYS A 107 18.95 0.41 3.41
CA LYS A 107 18.04 -0.40 2.60
C LYS A 107 17.91 -1.81 3.17
N ILE A 108 16.69 -2.17 3.54
CA ILE A 108 16.35 -3.51 4.04
C ILE A 108 15.28 -4.18 3.18
N LEU A 109 15.39 -5.48 2.99
CA LEU A 109 14.38 -6.30 2.34
C LEU A 109 13.29 -6.63 3.35
N LEU A 110 12.05 -6.18 3.09
CA LEU A 110 10.90 -6.53 3.93
C LEU A 110 10.36 -7.92 3.60
N GLY A 111 10.53 -8.38 2.35
CA GLY A 111 10.18 -9.74 1.93
C GLY A 111 10.11 -9.87 0.41
N GLU A 112 10.05 -11.12 -0.03
CA GLU A 112 9.84 -11.52 -1.43
C GLU A 112 8.56 -12.32 -1.57
N TYR A 113 7.75 -11.99 -2.57
CA TYR A 113 6.40 -12.51 -2.71
C TYR A 113 6.10 -12.93 -4.14
N GLN A 114 5.08 -13.77 -4.26
CA GLN A 114 4.49 -14.14 -5.54
C GLN A 114 3.00 -13.81 -5.53
N PHE A 115 2.55 -13.00 -6.48
CA PHE A 115 1.12 -12.75 -6.71
C PHE A 115 0.50 -13.93 -7.46
N ASP A 116 -0.57 -14.49 -6.93
CA ASP A 116 -1.29 -15.62 -7.53
C ASP A 116 -2.34 -15.13 -8.54
N HIS A 117 -2.11 -15.32 -9.83
CA HIS A 117 -3.06 -14.91 -10.87
C HIS A 117 -4.36 -15.73 -10.90
N ASN A 118 -4.42 -16.87 -10.21
CA ASN A 118 -5.63 -17.69 -10.06
C ASN A 118 -6.38 -17.41 -8.75
N GLY A 119 -5.78 -16.63 -7.85
CA GLY A 119 -6.36 -16.27 -6.57
C GLY A 119 -7.26 -15.04 -6.66
N ASP A 120 -7.54 -14.44 -5.50
CA ASP A 120 -8.30 -13.20 -5.42
C ASP A 120 -7.57 -12.05 -6.12
N ALA A 121 -8.34 -11.14 -6.71
CA ALA A 121 -7.80 -9.95 -7.36
C ALA A 121 -7.02 -9.05 -6.39
N LEU A 122 -7.42 -9.00 -5.12
CA LEU A 122 -6.75 -8.29 -4.04
C LEU A 122 -6.05 -9.30 -3.12
N GLN A 123 -4.74 -9.21 -3.00
CA GLN A 123 -3.92 -10.09 -2.15
C GLN A 123 -3.12 -9.28 -1.13
N PHE A 124 -2.92 -9.89 0.03
CA PHE A 124 -2.22 -9.31 1.16
C PHE A 124 -0.94 -10.11 1.46
N PHE A 125 0.14 -9.39 1.74
CA PHE A 125 1.48 -9.93 1.91
C PHE A 125 2.09 -9.34 3.18
N LYS A 126 2.16 -10.15 4.24
CA LYS A 126 2.78 -9.76 5.51
C LYS A 126 4.28 -9.64 5.35
N VAL A 127 4.87 -8.63 5.99
CA VAL A 127 6.33 -8.46 5.98
C VAL A 127 7.01 -9.63 6.68
N GLU A 128 8.08 -10.14 6.08
CA GLU A 128 8.93 -11.19 6.65
C GLU A 128 9.92 -10.61 7.64
N HIS A 129 10.45 -9.43 7.34
CA HIS A 129 11.43 -8.73 8.17
C HIS A 129 10.90 -7.33 8.50
N GLU A 130 10.55 -7.11 9.76
CA GLU A 130 10.09 -5.79 10.21
C GLU A 130 11.27 -4.82 10.33
N PRO A 131 11.14 -3.59 9.82
CA PRO A 131 12.16 -2.56 10.00
C PRO A 131 12.27 -2.20 11.49
N PRO A 132 13.50 -2.00 12.03
CA PRO A 132 13.68 -1.65 13.45
C PRO A 132 13.14 -0.26 13.81
N ILE A 133 12.94 0.59 12.80
CA ILE A 133 12.46 1.96 12.93
C ILE A 133 11.34 2.22 11.92
N VAL A 134 10.59 3.29 12.12
CA VAL A 134 9.56 3.71 11.16
C VAL A 134 10.17 3.92 9.78
N THR A 135 9.43 3.50 8.76
CA THR A 135 9.86 3.57 7.37
C THR A 135 9.13 4.71 6.65
N PRO A 136 9.85 5.70 6.11
CA PRO A 136 9.25 6.76 5.30
C PRO A 136 9.14 6.40 3.82
N ILE A 137 9.96 5.47 3.32
CA ILE A 137 10.07 5.14 1.90
C ILE A 137 10.04 3.62 1.70
N LEU A 138 9.25 3.17 0.73
CA LEU A 138 9.31 1.81 0.21
C LEU A 138 9.66 1.78 -1.28
N GLU A 139 10.23 0.67 -1.71
CA GLU A 139 10.43 0.35 -3.12
C GLU A 139 9.83 -1.02 -3.44
N LEU A 140 8.85 -1.02 -4.34
CA LEU A 140 8.33 -2.23 -4.97
C LEU A 140 9.24 -2.55 -6.17
N VAL A 141 9.81 -3.75 -6.18
CA VAL A 141 10.63 -4.27 -7.27
C VAL A 141 9.91 -5.46 -7.89
N VAL A 142 9.44 -5.32 -9.12
CA VAL A 142 8.81 -6.41 -9.86
C VAL A 142 9.87 -7.14 -10.66
N LEU A 143 10.01 -8.44 -10.39
CA LEU A 143 11.05 -9.30 -10.95
C LEU A 143 10.59 -10.01 -12.21
N SER A 144 9.32 -10.41 -12.28
CA SER A 144 8.72 -11.15 -13.39
C SER A 144 7.21 -10.93 -13.48
N ASN A 145 6.61 -11.37 -14.58
CA ASN A 145 5.16 -11.45 -14.78
C ASN A 145 4.74 -12.86 -15.18
N TRP A 146 3.48 -13.04 -15.58
CA TRP A 146 2.89 -14.32 -15.98
C TRP A 146 3.00 -14.62 -17.49
N GLY A 147 4.03 -14.09 -18.16
CA GLY A 147 4.37 -14.44 -19.54
C GLY A 147 3.90 -13.45 -20.61
N ALA A 148 3.63 -12.20 -20.24
CA ALA A 148 3.39 -11.11 -21.19
C ALA A 148 4.67 -10.34 -21.50
N ASP A 149 4.70 -9.62 -22.62
CA ASP A 149 5.84 -8.76 -23.02
C ASP A 149 5.98 -7.49 -22.15
N TYR A 150 4.96 -7.20 -21.34
CA TYR A 150 4.90 -6.07 -20.42
C TYR A 150 4.22 -6.48 -19.11
N THR A 151 4.50 -5.73 -18.06
CA THR A 151 3.85 -5.86 -16.75
C THR A 151 2.97 -4.65 -16.50
N CYS A 152 1.80 -4.87 -15.92
CA CYS A 152 0.72 -3.90 -15.75
C CYS A 152 0.38 -3.79 -14.27
N LEU A 153 0.78 -2.68 -13.62
CA LEU A 153 0.49 -2.46 -12.20
C LEU A 153 -0.77 -1.61 -12.01
N TYR A 154 -1.75 -2.19 -11.33
CA TYR A 154 -3.01 -1.54 -11.00
C TYR A 154 -2.94 -0.78 -9.69
N ARG A 155 -2.95 -1.47 -8.54
CA ARG A 155 -2.99 -0.78 -7.25
C ARG A 155 -2.15 -1.47 -6.18
N PHE A 156 -1.29 -0.68 -5.54
CA PHE A 156 -0.44 -1.10 -4.43
C PHE A 156 -0.75 -0.26 -3.19
N ARG A 157 -0.85 -0.91 -2.04
CA ARG A 157 -1.15 -0.26 -0.75
C ARG A 157 -0.17 -0.78 0.29
N VAL A 158 0.16 0.10 1.23
CA VAL A 158 1.08 -0.18 2.34
C VAL A 158 0.30 0.02 3.64
N HIS A 159 0.40 -0.95 4.54
CA HIS A 159 -0.30 -0.99 5.80
C HIS A 159 0.69 -1.06 6.96
N GLY A 160 0.28 -0.53 8.10
CA GLY A 160 1.10 -0.49 9.30
C GLY A 160 0.63 0.52 10.32
N HIS A 161 1.41 0.67 11.37
CA HIS A 161 1.07 1.51 12.52
C HIS A 161 1.91 2.78 12.54
N LYS A 162 1.27 3.91 12.87
CA LYS A 162 2.01 5.15 13.16
C LYS A 162 2.89 4.93 14.39
N PRO A 163 4.05 5.59 14.49
CA PRO A 163 4.78 5.64 15.75
C PRO A 163 3.83 6.16 16.84
N GLY A 164 3.90 5.57 18.04
CA GLY A 164 3.16 6.09 19.18
C GLY A 164 3.50 7.58 19.38
N LYS A 165 2.51 8.40 19.74
CA LYS A 165 2.78 9.78 20.15
C LYS A 165 3.78 9.72 21.30
N SER A 166 4.93 10.39 21.17
CA SER A 166 5.78 10.57 22.34
C SER A 166 5.02 11.44 23.35
N PHE A 167 5.31 11.32 24.64
CA PHE A 167 4.71 12.18 25.67
C PHE A 167 4.93 13.68 25.39
N ARG A 168 5.89 14.02 24.51
CA ARG A 168 6.21 15.37 24.06
C ARG A 168 5.35 15.88 22.89
N ASP A 169 4.63 14.98 22.20
CA ASP A 169 3.73 15.29 21.07
C ASP A 169 2.25 15.27 21.48
N LEU A 170 1.97 15.13 22.78
CA LEU A 170 0.62 15.30 23.34
C LEU A 170 0.35 16.79 23.48
N ASN A 171 -0.59 17.31 22.70
CA ASN A 171 -1.10 18.68 22.90
C ASN A 171 -1.94 18.73 24.18
N GLU A 172 -2.10 19.92 24.76
CA GLU A 172 -2.90 20.19 25.97
C GLU A 172 -4.34 19.64 25.88
N ASP A 173 -4.93 19.61 24.67
CA ASP A 173 -6.25 19.04 24.41
C ASP A 173 -6.30 17.50 24.49
N ASP A 174 -5.20 16.81 24.16
CA ASP A 174 -5.09 15.35 24.31
C ASP A 174 -4.87 14.97 25.79
N ALA A 175 -4.18 15.81 26.56
CA ALA A 175 -3.96 15.61 27.99
C ALA A 175 -5.28 15.66 28.79
N LEU A 176 -6.18 16.57 28.42
CA LEU A 176 -7.52 16.67 29.01
C LEU A 176 -8.38 15.42 28.76
N LEU A 177 -8.22 14.74 27.61
CA LEU A 177 -8.91 13.48 27.33
C LEU A 177 -8.36 12.31 28.15
N VAL A 178 -7.07 12.31 28.47
CA VAL A 178 -6.44 11.30 29.33
C VAL A 178 -6.87 11.50 30.79
N ASP A 179 -6.86 12.74 31.29
CA ASP A 179 -7.31 13.05 32.65
C ASP A 179 -8.80 12.74 32.87
N HIS A 180 -9.66 12.99 31.87
CA HIS A 180 -11.06 12.61 31.97
C HIS A 180 -11.27 11.09 31.99
N LYS A 181 -10.43 10.32 31.28
CA LYS A 181 -10.49 8.86 31.30
C LYS A 181 -10.00 8.27 32.62
N ILE A 182 -8.93 8.83 33.20
CA ILE A 182 -8.39 8.41 34.51
C ILE A 182 -9.39 8.72 35.63
N SER A 183 -10.04 9.89 35.58
CA SER A 183 -11.10 10.24 36.54
C SER A 183 -12.34 9.35 36.39
N ASP A 184 -12.77 9.01 35.17
CA ASP A 184 -13.87 8.07 34.93
C ASP A 184 -13.55 6.62 35.34
N GLU A 185 -12.31 6.16 35.19
CA GLU A 185 -11.86 4.85 35.70
C GLU A 185 -11.77 4.84 37.24
N PHE A 186 -11.33 5.94 37.86
CA PHE A 186 -11.28 6.06 39.31
C PHE A 186 -12.68 6.09 39.95
N VAL A 187 -13.64 6.77 39.29
CA VAL A 187 -15.06 6.81 39.73
C VAL A 187 -15.73 5.44 39.58
N ARG A 188 -15.34 4.62 38.59
CA ARG A 188 -15.86 3.24 38.44
C ARG A 188 -15.17 2.22 39.37
N GLY A 189 -14.00 2.53 39.91
CA GLY A 189 -13.21 1.66 40.78
C GLY A 189 -13.55 1.71 42.27
N THR A 190 -14.42 2.63 42.72
CA THR A 190 -14.76 2.80 44.14
C THR A 190 -16.25 2.60 44.41
N GLN A 191 -16.71 1.34 44.42
CA GLN A 191 -17.88 0.96 45.21
C GLN A 191 -17.47 -0.05 46.30
N PRO A 192 -17.48 0.34 47.59
CA PRO A 192 -17.41 -0.63 48.67
C PRO A 192 -18.77 -1.32 48.78
N GLY A 193 -18.79 -2.63 48.56
CA GLY A 193 -19.97 -3.46 48.80
C GLY A 193 -20.32 -3.44 50.29
N ASN A 194 -21.48 -2.86 50.63
CA ASN A 194 -22.03 -2.90 51.98
C ASN A 194 -23.50 -3.36 51.90
N LYS A 195 -23.76 -4.61 52.31
CA LYS A 195 -25.11 -5.08 52.65
C LYS A 195 -25.14 -5.53 54.12
N GLN A 196 -25.51 -4.55 54.93
CA GLN A 196 -26.47 -4.59 56.03
C GLN A 196 -26.71 -5.93 56.75
N THR A 197 -26.26 -5.97 58.00
CA THR A 197 -26.94 -6.59 59.13
C THR A 197 -28.03 -5.65 59.66
N ALA A 198 -29.26 -6.12 59.84
CA ALA A 198 -30.23 -5.56 60.78
C ALA A 198 -31.27 -6.64 61.12
N GLY A 199 -31.32 -7.02 62.39
CA GLY A 199 -32.35 -7.89 62.95
C GLY A 199 -33.60 -7.11 63.34
N GLY A 200 -34.70 -7.84 63.36
CA GLY A 200 -36.01 -7.52 63.93
C GLY A 200 -36.80 -8.80 64.02
#